data_AF-A0AAE0JXR2-F1
#
_entry.id   AF-A0AAE0JXR2-F1
#
_cell.length_a   1.000
_cell.length_b   1.000
_cell.length_c   1.000
_cell.angle_alpha   90.00
_cell.angle_beta   90.00
_cell.angle_gamma   90.00
#
_symmetry.space_group_name_H-M   'P 1'
#
loop_
_entity.id
_entity.type
_entity.pdbx_description
1 polymer ?
#
loop_
_entity_poly.entity_id
_entity_poly.type
_entity_poly.pdbx_seq_one_letter_code
_entity_poly.pdbx_strand_id
1 'polypeptide(L)' 'GVFVDDGNGGFISDLEFKGGVYGAYFNNRQFTARNLNFTDCRTAIFISTVQAMTLHGVDIRNCEVGVDIS' A
#
# COMPACT_ATOMS: atom_id res chain seq x y z
N GLY A 1 2.57 5.73 5.91
CA GLY A 1 1.33 6.52 5.96
C GLY A 1 0.29 5.75 6.70
N VAL A 2 -0.41 4.84 6.01
CA VAL A 2 -1.32 3.87 6.65
C VAL A 2 -0.53 2.65 7.10
N PHE A 3 -0.85 2.14 8.30
CA PHE A 3 -0.30 0.92 8.87
C PHE A 3 -1.46 0.00 9.27
N VAL A 4 -1.61 -1.12 8.57
CA VAL A 4 -2.54 -2.20 8.88
C VAL A 4 -1.72 -3.38 9.39
N ASP A 5 -1.87 -3.74 10.65
CA ASP A 5 -1.01 -4.70 11.37
C ASP A 5 -1.60 -6.10 11.53
N ASP A 6 -2.92 -6.24 11.46
CA ASP A 6 -3.65 -7.50 11.30
C ASP A 6 -5.05 -7.23 10.70
N GLY A 7 -5.78 -8.29 10.34
CA GLY A 7 -7.21 -8.22 10.05
C GLY A 7 -7.67 -9.25 9.03
N ASN A 8 -8.97 -9.22 8.72
CA ASN A 8 -9.62 -10.16 7.80
C ASN A 8 -10.58 -9.44 6.85
N GLY A 9 -10.07 -8.40 6.19
CA GLY A 9 -10.89 -7.49 5.40
C GLY A 9 -10.31 -6.09 5.39
N GLY A 10 -10.87 -5.30 4.49
CA GLY A 10 -10.66 -3.86 4.46
C GLY A 10 -10.71 -3.31 3.05
N PHE A 11 -11.05 -2.03 2.99
CA PHE A 11 -11.13 -1.27 1.76
C PHE A 11 -10.58 0.13 2.01
N ILE A 12 -9.70 0.59 1.14
CA ILE A 12 -9.32 2.01 1.06
C ILE A 12 -9.38 2.46 -0.40
N SER A 13 -9.76 3.71 -0.62
CA SER A 13 -9.66 4.32 -1.94
C SER A 13 -9.37 5.80 -1.94
N ASP A 14 -8.89 6.28 -3.09
CA ASP A 14 -8.77 7.70 -3.40
C ASP A 14 -7.85 8.46 -2.43
N LEU A 15 -6.75 7.81 -2.02
CA LEU A 15 -5.77 8.37 -1.08
C LEU A 15 -4.48 8.78 -1.80
N GLU A 16 -3.85 9.83 -1.29
CA GLU A 16 -2.54 10.31 -1.72
C GLU A 16 -1.54 10.25 -0.57
N PHE A 17 -0.37 9.66 -0.83
CA PHE A 17 0.75 9.52 0.10
C PHE A 17 1.98 10.24 -0.46
N LYS A 18 2.59 11.13 0.34
CA LYS A 18 3.77 11.93 -0.06
C LYS A 18 4.92 11.74 0.91
N GLY A 19 6.07 11.33 0.42
CA GLY A 19 7.27 11.13 1.25
C GLY A 19 7.21 9.91 2.16
N GLY A 20 8.22 9.79 3.03
CA GLY A 20 8.28 8.79 4.10
C GLY A 20 8.87 7.45 3.69
N VAL A 21 9.14 6.59 4.68
CA VAL A 21 9.73 5.26 4.45
C VAL A 21 8.73 4.32 3.78
N TYR A 22 7.51 4.22 4.34
CA TYR A 22 6.41 3.45 3.77
C TYR A 22 5.21 4.36 3.50
N GLY A 23 4.70 4.35 2.27
CA GLY A 23 3.42 4.98 1.93
C GLY A 23 2.26 4.25 2.62
N ALA A 24 2.14 2.96 2.33
CA ALA A 24 1.23 2.04 3.00
C ALA A 24 1.94 0.75 3.43
N TYR A 25 1.58 0.24 4.60
CA TYR A 25 2.03 -1.05 5.11
C TYR A 25 0.82 -1.94 5.34
N PHE A 26 0.86 -3.17 4.82
CA PHE A 26 -0.23 -4.14 4.95
C PHE A 26 0.24 -5.46 5.55
N ASN A 27 -0.41 -5.83 6.65
CA ASN A 27 -0.48 -7.18 7.19
C ASN A 27 -1.95 -7.54 7.43
N ASN A 28 -2.51 -8.47 6.64
CA ASN A 28 -3.96 -8.79 6.67
C ASN A 28 -4.25 -10.15 6.00
N ARG A 29 -5.46 -10.70 6.12
CA ARG A 29 -5.86 -11.87 5.31
C ARG A 29 -6.40 -11.48 3.93
N GLN A 30 -7.29 -10.50 3.86
CA GLN A 30 -7.91 -10.07 2.60
C GLN A 30 -8.07 -8.55 2.55
N PHE A 31 -7.65 -7.90 1.47
CA PHE A 31 -7.75 -6.45 1.37
C PHE A 31 -7.99 -5.97 -0.06
N THR A 32 -8.74 -4.89 -0.24
CA THR A 32 -8.90 -4.21 -1.53
C THR A 32 -8.48 -2.75 -1.42
N ALA A 33 -7.60 -2.31 -2.31
CA ALA A 33 -7.13 -0.93 -2.37
C ALA A 33 -7.30 -0.38 -3.80
N ARG A 34 -7.94 0.78 -3.94
CA ARG A 34 -8.25 1.36 -5.26
C ARG A 34 -7.88 2.83 -5.36
N ASN A 35 -7.39 3.28 -6.52
CA ASN A 35 -7.09 4.69 -6.78
C ASN A 35 -6.13 5.30 -5.73
N LEU A 36 -4.96 4.69 -5.55
CA LEU A 36 -3.97 5.16 -4.59
C LEU A 36 -2.80 5.83 -5.30
N ASN A 37 -2.41 7.01 -4.83
CA ASN A 37 -1.31 7.80 -5.37
C ASN A 37 -0.16 7.86 -4.37
N PHE A 38 1.05 7.51 -4.81
CA PHE A 38 2.26 7.54 -3.98
C PHE A 38 3.33 8.39 -4.67
N THR A 39 3.84 9.41 -3.98
CA THR A 39 4.88 10.30 -4.51
C THR A 39 6.03 10.44 -3.52
N ASP A 40 7.27 10.28 -3.96
CA ASP A 40 8.49 10.49 -3.15
C ASP A 40 8.63 9.59 -1.91
N CYS A 41 7.92 8.44 -1.86
CA CYS A 41 8.10 7.45 -0.79
C CYS A 41 9.38 6.65 -1.03
N ARG A 42 10.07 6.17 0.01
CA ARG A 42 11.10 5.13 -0.19
C ARG A 42 10.44 3.87 -0.77
N THR A 43 9.48 3.31 -0.05
CA THR A 43 8.64 2.21 -0.53
C THR A 43 7.18 2.68 -0.54
N ALA A 44 6.53 2.66 -1.70
CA ALA A 44 5.13 3.11 -1.81
C ALA A 44 4.18 2.16 -1.06
N ILE A 45 4.22 0.86 -1.36
CA ILE A 45 3.43 -0.16 -0.67
C ILE A 45 4.37 -1.26 -0.17
N PHE A 46 4.36 -1.51 1.14
CA PHE A 46 5.03 -2.66 1.74
C PHE A 46 3.97 -3.67 2.20
N ILE A 47 4.03 -4.88 1.65
CA ILE A 47 3.15 -5.99 2.03
C ILE A 47 3.95 -6.94 2.89
N SER A 48 3.74 -6.91 4.19
CA SER A 48 4.42 -7.82 5.10
C SER A 48 3.90 -9.23 4.96
N THR A 49 2.59 -9.44 5.14
CA THR A 49 1.92 -10.69 4.76
C THR A 49 0.49 -10.40 4.35
N VAL A 50 0.06 -10.95 3.21
CA VAL A 50 -1.35 -10.94 2.81
C VAL A 50 -1.74 -12.23 2.12
N GLN A 51 -2.91 -12.81 2.46
CA GLN A 51 -3.37 -14.04 1.78
C GLN A 51 -3.97 -13.71 0.41
N ALA A 52 -4.79 -12.66 0.33
CA ALA A 52 -5.33 -12.16 -0.93
C ALA A 52 -5.43 -10.64 -0.91
N MET A 53 -4.93 -9.97 -1.96
CA MET A 53 -5.06 -8.52 -2.09
C MET A 53 -5.39 -8.14 -3.52
N THR A 54 -6.33 -7.20 -3.69
CA THR A 54 -6.56 -6.54 -4.99
C THR A 54 -6.09 -5.10 -4.92
N LEU A 55 -5.15 -4.76 -5.79
CA LEU A 55 -4.69 -3.39 -6.04
C LEU A 55 -5.19 -2.96 -7.42
N HIS A 56 -5.91 -1.84 -7.51
CA HIS A 56 -6.42 -1.35 -8.79
C HIS A 56 -6.34 0.18 -8.91
N GLY A 57 -5.74 0.68 -9.98
CA GLY A 57 -5.53 2.13 -10.16
C GLY A 57 -4.50 2.66 -9.15
N VAL A 58 -3.38 1.96 -9.00
CA VAL A 58 -2.27 2.44 -8.17
C VAL A 58 -1.32 3.23 -9.05
N ASP A 59 -0.97 4.42 -8.63
CA ASP A 59 -0.10 5.36 -9.33
C ASP A 59 1.08 5.71 -8.43
N ILE A 60 2.30 5.43 -8.90
CA ILE A 60 3.53 5.51 -8.11
C ILE A 60 4.53 6.37 -8.87
N ARG A 61 4.99 7.45 -8.23
CA ARG A 61 5.91 8.44 -8.82
C ARG A 61 7.10 8.67 -7.89
N ASN A 62 8.30 8.58 -8.46
CA ASN A 62 9.55 8.88 -7.75
C ASN A 62 9.74 8.11 -6.42
N CYS A 63 9.38 6.83 -6.40
CA CYS A 63 9.64 5.95 -5.26
C CYS A 63 10.81 5.01 -5.54
N GLU A 64 11.61 4.65 -4.54
CA GLU A 64 12.71 3.69 -4.70
C GLU A 64 12.17 2.28 -4.96
N VAL A 65 11.11 1.90 -4.24
CA VAL A 65 10.37 0.65 -4.42
C VAL A 65 8.87 0.95 -4.57
N GLY A 66 8.25 0.39 -5.61
CA GLY A 66 6.82 0.55 -5.85
C GLY A 66 5.98 -0.31 -4.92
N VAL A 67 6.03 -1.62 -5.12
CA VAL A 67 5.37 -2.60 -4.24
C VAL A 67 6.44 -3.60 -3.80
N ASP A 68 6.65 -3.68 -2.50
CA ASP A 68 7.49 -4.68 -1.86
C ASP A 68 6.62 -5.81 -1.32
N ILE A 69 6.88 -7.03 -1.80
CA ILE A 69 6.20 -8.28 -1.41
C ILE A 69 7.21 -9.42 -1.22
N SER A 70 8.50 -9.08 -1.08
CA SER A 70 9.56 -10.09 -0.94
C SER A 70 9.52 -10.81 0.40
#